data_AF-A0A1E5KUN0-F1
#
_entry.id   AF-A0A1E5KUN0-F1
#
_cell.length_a   1.000
_cell.length_b   1.000
_cell.length_c   1.000
_cell.angle_alpha   90.00
_cell.angle_beta   90.00
_cell.angle_gamma   90.00
#
_symmetry.space_group_name_H-M   'P 1'
#
loop_
_entity.id
_entity.type
_entity.pdbx_description
1 polymer ?
#
loop_
_entity_poly.entity_id
_entity_poly.type
_entity_poly.pdbx_seq_one_letter_code
_entity_poly.pdbx_strand_id
1 'polypeptide(L)'
;MADKIVVNPTELTSITSSIQSIIQELVAVSDTLTSIQGASYYLEGEAKGQVGMFGVTSARMDELISHYERLSSYVVFASETIVEVDQSISRSVDEKK
;
A
#
# COMPACT_ATOMS: atom_id res chain seq x y z
N MET A 1 10.93 1.27 -26.45
CA MET A 1 10.98 2.66 -25.96
C MET A 1 10.91 2.56 -24.44
N ALA A 2 11.93 3.03 -23.73
CA ALA A 2 11.84 3.10 -22.26
C ALA A 2 10.95 4.30 -21.94
N ASP A 3 9.78 4.06 -21.35
CA ASP A 3 8.96 5.15 -20.82
C ASP A 3 9.80 5.90 -19.79
N LYS A 4 9.90 7.21 -19.99
CA LYS A 4 10.74 8.08 -19.19
C LYS A 4 10.07 8.19 -17.82
N ILE A 5 10.61 7.51 -16.80
CA ILE A 5 10.17 7.72 -15.42
C ILE A 5 10.59 9.14 -15.03
N VAL A 6 9.61 10.03 -14.83
CA VAL A 6 9.83 11.46 -14.51
C VAL A 6 9.86 11.70 -12.99
N VAL A 7 9.58 10.67 -12.19
CA VAL A 7 9.47 10.78 -10.73
C VAL A 7 10.87 10.80 -10.12
N ASN A 8 11.17 11.82 -9.30
CA ASN A 8 12.45 11.93 -8.59
C ASN A 8 12.50 10.92 -7.42
N PRO A 9 13.66 10.30 -7.11
CA PRO A 9 13.84 9.46 -5.92
C PRO A 9 13.30 10.05 -4.60
N THR A 10 13.38 11.37 -4.42
CA THR A 10 12.80 12.04 -3.24
C THR A 10 11.27 11.96 -3.24
N GLU A 11 10.63 12.13 -4.39
CA GLU A 11 9.18 11.98 -4.54
C GLU A 11 8.75 10.53 -4.29
N LEU A 12 9.53 9.54 -4.72
CA LEU A 12 9.27 8.12 -4.43
C LEU A 12 9.39 7.80 -2.94
N THR A 13 10.33 8.43 -2.24
CA THR A 13 10.45 8.32 -0.77
C THR A 13 9.19 8.87 -0.09
N SER A 14 8.74 10.07 -0.50
CA SER A 14 7.50 10.65 0.02
C SER A 14 6.27 9.80 -0.28
N ILE A 15 6.16 9.25 -1.50
CA ILE A 15 5.08 8.33 -1.89
C ILE A 15 5.10 7.07 -1.02
N THR A 16 6.28 6.51 -0.75
CA THR A 16 6.44 5.34 0.12
C THR A 16 5.94 5.63 1.54
N SER A 17 6.30 6.76 2.12
CA SER A 17 5.81 7.18 3.45
C SER A 17 4.30 7.40 3.45
N SER A 18 3.73 7.99 2.40
CA SER A 18 2.27 8.15 2.28
C SER A 18 1.56 6.81 2.19
N ILE A 19 2.06 5.86 1.40
CA ILE A 19 1.48 4.50 1.30
C ILE A 19 1.53 3.79 2.65
N GLN A 20 2.65 3.88 3.38
CA GLN A 20 2.77 3.30 4.71
C GLN A 20 1.77 3.89 5.70
N SER A 21 1.57 5.21 5.69
CA SER A 21 0.55 5.87 6.52
C SER A 21 -0.85 5.36 6.21
N ILE A 22 -1.19 5.23 4.92
CA ILE A 22 -2.50 4.72 4.49
C ILE A 22 -2.70 3.27 4.94
N ILE A 23 -1.67 2.42 4.82
CA ILE A 23 -1.75 1.03 5.30
C ILE A 23 -2.02 1.00 6.81
N GLN A 24 -1.33 1.82 7.60
CA GLN A 24 -1.53 1.90 9.05
C GLN A 24 -2.96 2.33 9.41
N GLU A 25 -3.50 3.33 8.71
CA GLU A 25 -4.88 3.77 8.90
C GLU A 25 -5.88 2.66 8.56
N LEU A 26 -5.69 1.96 7.43
CA LEU A 26 -6.56 0.86 7.02
C LEU A 26 -6.53 -0.31 8.01
N VAL A 27 -5.36 -0.66 8.54
CA VAL A 27 -5.22 -1.69 9.58
C VAL A 27 -5.96 -1.27 10.85
N ALA A 28 -5.80 -0.03 11.31
CA ALA A 28 -6.50 0.47 12.50
C ALA A 28 -8.04 0.46 12.33
N VAL A 29 -8.54 0.78 11.14
CA VAL A 29 -9.97 0.67 10.83
C VAL A 29 -10.42 -0.79 10.78
N SER A 30 -9.60 -1.70 10.23
CA SER A 30 -9.89 -3.15 10.21
C SER A 30 -9.99 -3.74 11.62
N ASP A 31 -9.08 -3.36 12.52
CA ASP A 31 -9.12 -3.76 13.93
C ASP A 31 -10.37 -3.25 14.65
N THR A 32 -10.78 -2.02 14.33
CA THR A 32 -12.01 -1.43 14.85
C THR A 32 -13.25 -2.18 14.36
N LEU A 33 -13.30 -2.53 13.06
CA LEU A 33 -14.38 -3.32 12.47
C LEU A 33 -14.48 -4.71 13.13
N THR A 34 -13.34 -5.36 13.38
CA THR A 34 -13.27 -6.65 14.08
C THR A 34 -13.80 -6.55 15.50
N SER A 35 -13.46 -5.47 16.21
CA SER A 35 -13.96 -5.22 17.57
C SER A 35 -15.49 -5.02 17.61
N ILE A 36 -16.06 -4.37 16.58
CA ILE A 36 -17.52 -4.19 16.45
C ILE A 36 -18.21 -5.53 16.19
N GLN A 37 -17.62 -6.42 15.38
CA GLN A 37 -18.16 -7.77 15.14
C GLN A 37 -18.22 -8.61 16.42
N GLY A 38 -17.25 -8.45 17.32
CA GLY A 38 -17.21 -9.15 18.61
C GLY A 38 -18.13 -8.58 19.68
N ALA A 39 -18.79 -7.44 19.44
CA ALA A 39 -19.67 -6.82 20.41
C ALA A 39 -20.97 -7.62 20.58
N SER A 40 -21.46 -7.71 21.82
CA SER A 40 -22.71 -8.41 22.18
C SER A 40 -23.92 -7.92 21.39
N TYR A 41 -23.97 -6.61 21.07
CA TYR A 41 -24.98 -6.01 20.20
C TYR A 41 -25.10 -6.67 18.82
N TYR A 42 -23.98 -7.15 18.26
CA TYR A 42 -23.92 -7.85 16.98
C TYR A 42 -24.25 -9.34 17.11
N LEU A 43 -23.80 -9.98 18.20
CA LEU A 43 -24.01 -11.40 18.47
C LEU A 43 -25.45 -11.74 18.87
N GLU A 44 -26.18 -10.81 19.50
CA GLU A 44 -27.55 -10.99 19.97
C GLU A 44 -28.62 -10.87 18.86
N GLY A 45 -28.21 -10.60 17.62
CA GLY A 45 -29.08 -10.76 16.44
C GLY A 45 -30.02 -9.60 16.13
N GLU A 46 -29.97 -8.48 16.87
CA GLU A 46 -30.72 -7.26 16.54
C GLU A 46 -30.22 -6.60 15.24
N ALA A 47 -28.98 -6.88 14.83
CA ALA A 47 -28.33 -6.31 13.65
C ALA A 47 -28.25 -7.26 12.42
N LYS A 48 -29.10 -8.30 12.34
CA LYS A 48 -29.01 -9.40 11.34
C LYS A 48 -28.75 -8.97 9.87
N GLY A 49 -29.25 -7.82 9.42
CA GLY A 49 -28.98 -7.31 8.07
C GLY A 49 -27.61 -6.63 7.90
N GLN A 50 -27.10 -5.98 8.95
CA GLN A 50 -25.78 -5.33 8.94
C GLN A 50 -24.66 -6.35 9.19
N VAL A 51 -24.91 -7.42 9.96
CA VAL A 51 -23.99 -8.54 10.20
C VAL A 51 -23.49 -9.16 8.89
N GLY A 52 -24.37 -9.31 7.88
CA GLY A 52 -24.00 -9.85 6.57
C GLY A 52 -23.09 -8.92 5.75
N MET A 53 -23.30 -7.60 5.85
CA MET A 53 -22.44 -6.61 5.19
C MET A 53 -21.06 -6.50 5.84
N PHE A 54 -20.95 -6.79 7.14
CA PHE A 54 -19.68 -6.74 7.85
C PHE A 54 -18.65 -7.72 7.29
N GLY A 55 -19.03 -8.97 7.00
CA GLY A 55 -18.11 -9.93 6.38
C GLY A 55 -17.63 -9.49 5.00
N VAL A 56 -18.50 -8.86 4.21
CA VAL A 56 -18.15 -8.27 2.91
C VAL A 56 -17.19 -7.09 3.10
N THR A 57 -17.48 -6.19 4.04
CA THR A 57 -16.64 -5.02 4.32
C THR A 57 -15.25 -5.43 4.83
N SER A 58 -15.15 -6.41 5.73
CA SER A 58 -13.87 -6.95 6.20
C SER A 58 -13.05 -7.52 5.04
N ALA A 59 -13.64 -8.37 4.19
CA ALA A 59 -12.96 -8.92 3.03
C ALA A 59 -12.47 -7.84 2.06
N ARG A 60 -13.26 -6.78 1.83
CA ARG A 60 -12.85 -5.63 1.01
C ARG A 60 -11.74 -4.80 1.65
N MET A 61 -11.70 -4.71 2.98
CA MET A 61 -10.62 -4.03 3.70
C MET A 61 -9.30 -4.79 3.53
N ASP A 62 -9.33 -6.13 3.68
CA ASP A 62 -8.17 -6.99 3.48
C ASP A 62 -7.64 -6.89 2.05
N GLU A 63 -8.53 -6.91 1.05
CA GLU A 63 -8.17 -6.68 -0.36
C GLU A 63 -7.51 -5.30 -0.56
N LEU A 64 -8.05 -4.25 0.06
CA LEU A 64 -7.52 -2.90 -0.06
C LEU A 64 -6.14 -2.77 0.58
N ILE A 65 -5.93 -3.34 1.77
CA ILE A 65 -4.63 -3.41 2.44
C ILE A 65 -3.61 -4.12 1.52
N SER A 66 -3.97 -5.29 0.98
CA SER A 66 -3.13 -6.05 0.07
C SER A 66 -2.75 -5.27 -1.20
N HIS A 67 -3.69 -4.49 -1.76
CA HIS A 67 -3.40 -3.62 -2.90
C HIS A 67 -2.38 -2.53 -2.56
N TYR A 68 -2.48 -1.90 -1.38
CA TYR A 68 -1.51 -0.89 -0.95
C TYR A 68 -0.14 -1.49 -0.63
N GLU A 69 -0.07 -2.69 -0.06
CA GLU A 69 1.20 -3.41 0.14
C GLU A 69 1.89 -3.74 -1.19
N ARG A 70 1.11 -4.18 -2.18
CA ARG A 70 1.60 -4.46 -3.53
C ARG A 70 2.06 -3.17 -4.23
N LEU A 71 1.31 -2.08 -4.08
CA LEU A 71 1.71 -0.76 -4.59
C LEU A 71 3.02 -0.29 -3.95
N SER A 72 3.16 -0.45 -2.63
CA SER A 72 4.40 -0.15 -1.90
C SER A 72 5.60 -0.90 -2.50
N SER A 73 5.43 -2.20 -2.76
CA SER A 73 6.47 -3.03 -3.37
C SER A 73 6.87 -2.55 -4.77
N TYR A 74 5.92 -2.09 -5.58
CA TYR A 74 6.22 -1.51 -6.90
C TYR A 74 6.95 -0.18 -6.83
N VAL A 75 6.61 0.67 -5.85
CA VAL A 75 7.31 1.94 -5.63
C VAL A 75 8.76 1.70 -5.19
N VAL A 76 8.99 0.73 -4.29
CA VAL A 76 10.35 0.33 -3.87
C VAL A 76 11.15 -0.18 -5.06
N PHE A 77 10.59 -1.13 -5.82
CA PHE A 77 11.26 -1.68 -7.00
C PHE A 77 11.61 -0.62 -8.05
N ALA A 78 10.69 0.31 -8.32
CA ALA A 78 10.94 1.43 -9.23
C ALA A 78 12.06 2.34 -8.70
N SER A 79 12.10 2.58 -7.39
CA SER A 79 13.15 3.38 -6.74
C SER A 79 14.53 2.73 -6.90
N GLU A 80 14.64 1.43 -6.62
CA GLU A 80 15.87 0.66 -6.78
C GLU A 80 16.34 0.66 -8.24
N THR A 81 15.41 0.44 -9.19
CA THR A 81 15.71 0.45 -10.62
C THR A 81 16.26 1.80 -11.09
N ILE A 82 15.70 2.92 -10.62
CA ILE A 82 16.20 4.27 -10.96
C ILE A 82 17.64 4.46 -10.45
N VAL A 83 17.91 4.05 -9.21
CA VAL A 83 19.27 4.14 -8.63
C VAL A 83 20.26 3.29 -9.41
N GLU A 84 19.89 2.06 -9.79
CA GLU A 84 20.75 1.19 -10.61
C GLU A 84 21.03 1.77 -11.99
N VAL A 85 20.02 2.33 -12.66
CA VAL A 85 20.18 2.98 -13.96
C VAL A 85 21.09 4.20 -13.85
N ASP A 86 20.92 5.04 -12.83
CA ASP A 86 21.76 6.23 -12.62
C ASP A 86 23.23 5.85 -12.37
N GLN A 87 23.47 4.82 -11.55
CA GLN A 87 24.83 4.29 -11.33
C GLN A 87 25.45 3.71 -12.61
N SER A 88 24.66 2.98 -13.41
CA SER A 88 25.13 2.40 -14.68
C SER A 88 25.51 3.49 -15.69
N ILE A 89 24.69 4.53 -15.81
CA ILE A 89 24.97 5.69 -16.67
C ILE A 89 26.25 6.38 -16.20
N SER A 90 26.38 6.67 -14.90
CA SER A 90 27.54 7.35 -14.33
C SER A 90 28.85 6.60 -14.63
N ARG A 91 28.89 5.28 -14.39
CA ARG A 91 30.05 4.43 -14.73
C ARG A 91 30.39 4.46 -16.22
N SER A 92 29.38 4.40 -17.08
CA SER A 92 29.60 4.39 -18.54
C SER A 92 30.15 5.71 -19.09
N VAL A 93 29.92 6.83 -18.38
CA VAL A 93 30.48 8.15 -18.71
C VAL A 93 31.94 8.24 -18.28
N ASP A 94 32.27 7.73 -17.10
CA ASP A 94 33.64 7.72 -16.58
C ASP A 94 34.56 6.79 -17.38
N GLU A 95 34.08 5.63 -17.84
CA GLU A 95 34.84 4.71 -18.69
C GLU A 95 35.12 5.25 -20.11
N LYS A 96 34.41 6.30 -20.53
CA LYS A 96 34.60 6.96 -21.84
C LYS A 96 35.52 8.18 -21.81
N LYS A 97 36.02 8.57 -20.63
CA LYS A 97 37.03 9.64 -20.46
C LYS A 97 38.43 9.05 -20.36
#